data_AF-A0A3Q2Y8E3-F1
#
_entry.id   AF-A0A3Q2Y8E3-F1
#
_cell.length_a   1.000
_cell.length_b   1.000
_cell.length_c   1.000
_cell.angle_alpha   90.00
_cell.angle_beta   90.00
_cell.angle_gamma   90.00
#
_symmetry.space_group_name_H-M   'P 1'
#
loop_
_entity.id
_entity.type
_entity.pdbx_description
1 polymer ?
#
loop_
_entity_poly.entity_id
_entity_poly.type
_entity_poly.pdbx_seq_one_letter_code
_entity_poly.pdbx_strand_id
1 'polypeptide(L)'
;DHITRNFLEPDFLLSDPLLTFKSKGHSKERAIRSDLPLSLGEEREYVLDPVPLPPTLAQRMGLVALPPERLSEDEWTLVKARSVQQRESEQPCAICREAFCLKPQVLLSCSHVFHKACLQAFERFSGRKCCPMCRREPYETRVIHDAARLFRNHCAVRIQAFWRGYVARKWYGNIRRTVCPKDKRLRRKFLEAKLQELSDDFVRRCHTDAEAFLSDIDRSLSSSRRVFRLLERKKHVAEPREDDWRRIQSQVTQRGAGDCPICLTALCDPGATPGSSGFKLHQRGRRSVLLSCSHLFHQVCLDAFEAFVADRSPACPLCRSRYHKKLI
;
A
#
# COMPACT_ATOMS: atom_id res chain seq x y z
N ASP A 1 37.71 -24.36 18.96
CA ASP A 1 37.22 -23.59 17.80
C ASP A 1 37.00 -22.12 18.12
N HIS A 2 37.31 -21.30 17.13
CA HIS A 2 37.79 -19.91 17.19
C HIS A 2 36.67 -18.85 17.08
N ILE A 3 35.42 -19.22 17.42
CA ILE A 3 34.24 -18.38 17.14
C ILE A 3 33.67 -17.71 18.40
N THR A 4 33.99 -18.18 19.60
CA THR A 4 33.34 -17.71 20.84
C THR A 4 34.12 -16.64 21.63
N ARG A 5 35.26 -16.16 21.12
CA ARG A 5 36.17 -15.28 21.88
C ARG A 5 36.17 -13.80 21.47
N ASN A 6 35.34 -13.38 20.51
CA ASN A 6 35.34 -12.00 19.97
C ASN A 6 34.13 -11.13 20.37
N PHE A 7 33.29 -11.55 21.33
CA PHE A 7 32.09 -10.78 21.71
C PHE A 7 32.12 -10.18 23.12
N LEU A 8 33.27 -10.17 23.78
CA LEU A 8 33.42 -9.54 25.09
C LEU A 8 34.69 -8.69 25.12
N GLU A 9 34.57 -7.42 24.71
CA GLU A 9 35.21 -6.30 25.41
C GLU A 9 34.42 -5.00 25.19
N PRO A 10 34.50 -4.05 26.13
CA PRO A 10 33.39 -3.21 26.54
C PRO A 10 33.73 -1.73 26.35
N ASP A 11 33.31 -1.10 25.26
CA ASP A 11 33.47 0.36 25.10
C ASP A 11 32.25 0.98 24.40
N PHE A 12 31.14 1.10 25.13
CA PHE A 12 30.10 2.09 24.80
C PHE A 12 30.14 3.18 25.87
N LEU A 13 31.12 4.08 25.74
CA LEU A 13 31.09 5.35 26.44
C LEU A 13 29.89 6.16 25.96
N LEU A 14 28.92 6.31 26.85
CA LEU A 14 27.85 7.31 26.79
C LEU A 14 28.46 8.70 26.69
N SER A 15 28.47 9.26 25.48
CA SER A 15 28.68 10.69 25.27
C SER A 15 27.43 11.27 24.60
N ASP A 16 26.70 12.09 25.34
CA ASP A 16 25.68 13.01 24.83
C ASP A 16 25.56 14.16 25.84
N PRO A 17 25.22 15.41 25.48
CA PRO A 17 25.03 15.99 24.15
C PRO A 17 25.78 17.34 24.00
N LEU A 18 25.58 18.00 22.85
CA LEU A 18 25.75 19.44 22.54
C LEU A 18 26.61 19.67 21.29
N LEU A 19 26.15 19.14 20.15
CA LEU A 19 26.51 19.72 18.86
C LEU A 19 25.50 20.82 18.52
N THR A 20 25.87 22.03 18.89
CA THR A 20 25.37 23.25 18.26
C THR A 20 25.63 23.14 16.76
N PHE A 21 24.57 23.02 15.97
CA PHE A 21 24.68 23.09 14.52
C PHE A 21 24.94 24.56 14.13
N LYS A 22 26.21 24.96 14.13
CA LYS A 22 26.68 26.08 13.30
C LYS A 22 26.56 25.63 11.85
N SER A 23 25.59 26.20 11.12
CA SER A 23 25.54 26.06 9.67
C SER A 23 26.79 26.74 9.07
N LYS A 24 27.81 25.96 8.72
CA LYS A 24 28.84 26.41 7.78
C LYS A 24 28.20 26.43 6.39
N GLY A 25 27.68 27.58 6.00
CA GLY A 25 27.33 27.86 4.62
C GLY A 25 28.60 27.95 3.78
N HIS A 26 28.88 26.91 3.01
CA HIS A 26 29.71 27.05 1.82
C HIS A 26 28.79 27.49 0.68
N SER A 27 28.74 28.80 0.46
CA SER A 27 28.26 29.38 -0.79
C SER A 27 29.11 28.82 -1.94
N LYS A 28 28.50 28.02 -2.81
CA LYS A 28 28.90 27.95 -4.21
C LYS A 28 27.89 28.79 -4.97
N GLU A 29 28.26 30.03 -5.23
CA GLU A 29 27.64 30.87 -6.25
C GLU A 29 27.63 30.09 -7.57
N ARG A 30 26.43 29.70 -7.99
CA ARG A 30 26.17 29.37 -9.37
C ARG A 30 25.22 30.44 -9.87
N ALA A 31 25.81 31.45 -10.51
CA ALA A 31 25.11 32.50 -11.21
C ALA A 31 24.26 31.88 -12.32
N ILE A 32 22.98 31.65 -12.03
CA ILE A 32 21.96 31.47 -13.04
C ILE A 32 21.41 32.88 -13.28
N ARG A 33 21.90 33.51 -14.36
CA ARG A 33 21.30 34.72 -14.94
C ARG A 33 19.87 34.36 -15.33
N SER A 34 18.93 34.71 -14.47
CA SER A 34 17.52 34.79 -14.79
C SER A 34 17.22 36.25 -15.01
N ASP A 35 17.63 36.74 -16.19
CA ASP A 35 17.11 37.99 -16.74
C ASP A 35 15.64 37.72 -17.15
N LEU A 36 14.77 37.69 -16.15
CA LEU A 36 13.33 37.82 -16.34
C LEU A 36 12.90 38.92 -15.36
N PRO A 37 12.58 40.13 -15.84
CA PRO A 37 12.11 41.18 -14.97
C PRO A 37 10.70 40.79 -14.50
N LEU A 38 10.62 40.09 -13.37
CA LEU A 38 9.42 40.12 -12.55
C LEU A 38 9.36 41.51 -11.92
N SER A 39 8.93 42.48 -12.73
CA SER A 39 8.28 43.65 -12.18
C SER A 39 7.03 43.15 -11.47
N LEU A 40 7.16 42.77 -10.19
CA LEU A 40 6.10 43.07 -9.24
C LEU A 40 6.00 44.60 -9.31
N GLY A 41 5.15 45.09 -10.21
CA GLY A 41 4.83 46.50 -10.28
C GLY A 41 4.48 46.91 -8.86
N GLU A 42 5.18 47.91 -8.35
CA GLU A 42 4.82 48.54 -7.08
C GLU A 42 3.31 48.76 -7.12
N GLU A 43 2.57 48.09 -6.23
CA GLU A 43 1.13 48.29 -6.07
C GLU A 43 0.95 49.72 -5.52
N ARG A 44 1.00 50.71 -6.42
CA ARG A 44 0.94 52.12 -6.08
C ARG A 44 -0.48 52.47 -5.67
N GLU A 45 -0.60 53.10 -4.52
CA GLU A 45 -1.86 53.63 -4.02
C GLU A 45 -2.20 54.91 -4.78
N TYR A 46 -3.47 55.07 -5.17
CA TYR A 46 -3.94 56.23 -5.90
C TYR A 46 -5.37 56.61 -5.47
N VAL A 47 -5.68 57.89 -5.58
CA VAL A 47 -7.00 58.44 -5.29
C VAL A 47 -7.91 58.22 -6.52
N LEU A 48 -9.09 57.64 -6.31
CA LEU A 48 -10.05 57.36 -7.40
C LEU A 48 -10.83 58.59 -7.84
N ASP A 49 -10.96 59.58 -6.96
CA ASP A 49 -11.74 60.78 -7.21
C ASP A 49 -11.06 61.71 -8.23
N PRO A 50 -11.83 62.31 -9.17
CA PRO A 50 -11.30 63.19 -10.19
C PRO A 50 -10.63 64.42 -9.57
N VAL A 51 -9.62 64.95 -10.26
CA VAL A 51 -8.92 66.16 -9.83
C VAL A 51 -9.90 67.34 -9.86
N PRO A 52 -10.00 68.14 -8.78
CA PRO A 52 -10.85 69.34 -8.77
C PRO A 52 -10.48 70.29 -9.90
N LEU A 53 -11.49 70.89 -10.55
CA LEU A 53 -11.26 71.92 -11.56
C LEU A 53 -10.61 73.16 -10.91
N PRO A 54 -9.74 73.88 -11.65
CA PRO A 54 -9.16 75.12 -11.14
C PRO A 54 -10.26 76.13 -10.78
N PRO A 55 -10.08 76.90 -9.71
CA PRO A 55 -11.12 77.80 -9.23
C PRO A 55 -11.42 78.90 -10.23
N THR A 56 -12.72 79.14 -10.45
CA THR A 56 -13.20 80.23 -11.30
C THR A 56 -12.89 81.59 -10.67
N LEU A 57 -12.85 82.66 -11.47
CA LEU A 57 -12.65 84.02 -10.96
C LEU A 57 -13.70 84.38 -9.89
N ALA A 58 -14.96 83.98 -10.09
CA ALA A 58 -16.03 84.20 -9.12
C ALA A 58 -15.76 83.51 -7.77
N GLN A 59 -15.19 82.31 -7.78
CA GLN A 59 -14.77 81.61 -6.56
C GLN A 59 -13.57 82.29 -5.89
N ARG A 60 -12.59 82.76 -6.67
CA ARG A 60 -11.43 83.51 -6.16
C ARG A 60 -11.82 84.84 -5.53
N MET A 61 -12.89 85.47 -6.02
CA MET A 61 -13.43 86.73 -5.50
C MET A 61 -14.44 86.52 -4.35
N GLY A 62 -14.68 85.27 -3.92
CA GLY A 62 -15.60 84.94 -2.83
C GLY A 62 -17.09 85.12 -3.17
N LEU A 63 -17.44 85.30 -4.44
CA LEU A 63 -18.84 85.39 -4.91
C LEU A 63 -19.52 84.03 -4.95
N VAL A 64 -18.74 82.95 -5.05
CA VAL A 64 -19.18 81.55 -5.00
C VAL A 64 -18.24 80.78 -4.08
N ALA A 65 -18.78 79.90 -3.25
CA ALA A 65 -17.97 79.08 -2.36
C ALA A 65 -16.96 78.23 -3.16
N LEU A 66 -15.71 78.20 -2.68
CA LEU A 66 -14.67 77.34 -3.24
C LEU A 66 -15.04 75.87 -2.95
N PRO A 67 -14.91 74.96 -3.94
CA PRO A 67 -15.07 73.54 -3.67
C PRO A 67 -14.11 73.08 -2.56
N PRO A 68 -14.51 72.11 -1.71
CA PRO A 68 -13.62 71.59 -0.68
C PRO A 68 -12.32 71.08 -1.34
N GLU A 69 -11.19 71.49 -0.77
CA GLU A 69 -9.87 71.12 -1.25
C GLU A 69 -9.63 69.62 -1.08
N ARG A 70 -8.89 69.03 -2.03
CA ARG A 70 -8.55 67.60 -1.98
C ARG A 70 -7.66 67.35 -0.78
N LEU A 71 -7.84 66.21 -0.11
CA LEU A 71 -6.89 65.76 0.90
C LEU A 71 -5.48 65.65 0.30
N SER A 72 -4.52 66.26 0.99
CA SER A 72 -3.09 66.17 0.69
C SER A 72 -2.57 64.74 0.91
N GLU A 73 -1.42 64.41 0.31
CA GLU A 73 -0.77 63.10 0.56
C GLU A 73 -0.47 62.90 2.05
N ASP A 74 -0.05 63.95 2.76
CA ASP A 74 0.22 63.90 4.20
C ASP A 74 -1.04 63.59 5.01
N GLU A 75 -2.17 64.23 4.69
CA GLU A 75 -3.46 63.91 5.33
C GLU A 75 -3.89 62.47 5.04
N TRP A 76 -3.66 61.96 3.83
CA TRP A 76 -3.91 60.56 3.53
C TRP A 76 -3.03 59.62 4.33
N THR A 77 -1.76 59.98 4.60
CA THR A 77 -0.92 59.17 5.49
C THR A 77 -1.50 59.11 6.90
N LEU A 78 -2.07 60.20 7.41
CA LEU A 78 -2.74 60.24 8.71
C LEU A 78 -4.02 59.41 8.73
N VAL A 79 -4.86 59.51 7.70
CA VAL A 79 -6.08 58.69 7.55
C VAL A 79 -5.72 57.21 7.49
N LYS A 80 -4.67 56.86 6.75
CA LYS A 80 -4.16 55.48 6.66
C LYS A 80 -3.62 55.00 8.01
N ALA A 81 -2.82 55.82 8.71
CA ALA A 81 -2.31 55.48 10.03
C ALA A 81 -3.44 55.18 11.02
N ARG A 82 -4.53 55.97 10.99
CA ARG A 82 -5.73 55.73 11.81
C ARG A 82 -6.41 54.41 11.43
N SER A 83 -6.57 54.13 10.15
CA SER A 83 -7.17 52.88 9.66
C SER A 83 -6.36 51.65 10.07
N VAL A 84 -5.02 51.75 10.01
CA VAL A 84 -4.11 50.70 10.48
C VAL A 84 -4.21 50.51 11.99
N GLN A 85 -4.28 51.59 12.77
CA GLN A 85 -4.46 51.53 14.23
C GLN A 85 -5.78 50.84 14.60
N GLN A 86 -6.84 51.12 13.86
CA GLN A 86 -8.16 50.49 14.02
C GLN A 86 -8.23 49.07 13.45
N ARG A 87 -7.19 48.63 12.72
CA ARG A 87 -7.11 47.32 12.05
C ARG A 87 -8.26 47.09 11.06
N GLU A 88 -8.68 48.15 10.38
CA GLU A 88 -9.83 48.12 9.47
C GLU A 88 -9.63 47.13 8.31
N SER A 89 -8.38 46.95 7.87
CA SER A 89 -8.00 45.98 6.83
C SER A 89 -7.92 44.53 7.33
N GLU A 90 -7.87 44.28 8.65
CA GLU A 90 -7.95 42.93 9.25
C GLU A 90 -9.41 42.48 9.40
N GLN A 91 -10.32 43.44 9.62
CA GLN A 91 -11.75 43.16 9.74
C GLN A 91 -12.36 42.83 8.36
N PRO A 92 -13.44 42.03 8.32
CA PRO A 92 -14.15 41.79 7.07
C PRO A 92 -14.85 43.07 6.57
N CYS A 93 -15.09 43.15 5.27
CA CYS A 93 -15.81 44.28 4.69
C CYS A 93 -17.23 44.38 5.28
N ALA A 94 -17.62 45.53 5.82
CA ALA A 94 -18.92 45.70 6.48
C ALA A 94 -20.13 45.55 5.54
N ILE A 95 -19.94 45.65 4.21
CA ILE A 95 -21.02 45.50 3.22
C ILE A 95 -21.30 44.01 2.94
N CYS A 96 -20.29 43.24 2.53
CA CYS A 96 -20.46 41.84 2.13
C CYS A 96 -20.08 40.82 3.22
N ARG A 97 -19.50 41.28 4.34
CA ARG A 97 -19.00 40.47 5.46
C ARG A 97 -17.90 39.47 5.11
N GLU A 98 -17.25 39.63 3.97
CA GLU A 98 -16.12 38.80 3.54
C GLU A 98 -14.78 39.46 3.86
N ALA A 99 -13.76 38.63 4.08
CA ALA A 99 -12.38 39.10 4.19
C ALA A 99 -11.89 39.74 2.87
N PHE A 100 -11.01 40.73 2.97
CA PHE A 100 -10.46 41.42 1.81
C PHE A 100 -9.57 40.54 0.93
N CYS A 101 -8.69 39.73 1.53
CA CYS A 101 -7.76 38.85 0.83
C CYS A 101 -7.01 39.61 -0.29
N LEU A 102 -7.09 39.14 -1.53
CA LEU A 102 -6.46 39.77 -2.70
C LEU A 102 -7.39 40.72 -3.49
N LYS A 103 -8.63 40.92 -3.01
CA LYS A 103 -9.60 41.77 -3.72
C LYS A 103 -9.21 43.25 -3.56
N PRO A 104 -9.42 44.10 -4.58
CA PRO A 104 -9.10 45.52 -4.49
C PRO A 104 -9.93 46.21 -3.40
N GLN A 105 -9.25 46.95 -2.53
CA GLN A 105 -9.81 47.62 -1.36
C GLN A 105 -9.65 49.13 -1.49
N VAL A 106 -10.57 49.86 -0.87
CA VAL A 106 -10.62 51.32 -0.88
C VAL A 106 -10.72 51.83 0.54
N LEU A 107 -9.94 52.86 0.85
CA LEU A 107 -9.94 53.63 2.07
C LEU A 107 -10.70 54.93 1.83
N LEU A 108 -11.64 55.23 2.72
CA LEU A 108 -12.37 56.50 2.70
C LEU A 108 -11.66 57.53 3.57
N SER A 109 -11.89 58.82 3.29
CA SER A 109 -11.41 59.93 4.15
C SER A 109 -11.89 59.83 5.60
N CYS A 110 -12.98 59.11 5.86
CA CYS A 110 -13.48 58.79 7.19
C CYS A 110 -12.82 57.54 7.83
N SER A 111 -11.65 57.12 7.36
CA SER A 111 -10.83 55.97 7.81
C SER A 111 -11.42 54.56 7.68
N HIS A 112 -12.62 54.43 7.08
CA HIS A 112 -13.28 53.14 6.85
C HIS A 112 -12.80 52.47 5.55
N VAL A 113 -12.76 51.13 5.54
CA VAL A 113 -12.26 50.33 4.42
C VAL A 113 -13.33 49.40 3.86
N PHE A 114 -13.44 49.32 2.53
CA PHE A 114 -14.39 48.46 1.81
C PHE A 114 -13.76 47.84 0.56
N HIS A 115 -14.39 46.80 -0.01
CA HIS A 115 -14.00 46.36 -1.35
C HIS A 115 -14.41 47.44 -2.35
N LYS A 116 -13.56 47.70 -3.35
CA LYS A 116 -13.86 48.64 -4.43
C LYS A 116 -15.23 48.36 -5.07
N ALA A 117 -15.49 47.08 -5.38
CA ALA A 117 -16.75 46.65 -5.98
C ALA A 117 -17.95 46.82 -5.04
N CYS A 118 -17.78 46.55 -3.74
CA CYS A 118 -18.87 46.69 -2.77
C CYS A 118 -19.26 48.16 -2.56
N LEU A 119 -18.28 49.04 -2.47
CA LEU A 119 -18.54 50.48 -2.35
C LEU A 119 -19.22 51.02 -3.61
N GLN A 120 -18.74 50.64 -4.81
CA GLN A 120 -19.37 51.06 -6.07
C GLN A 120 -20.81 50.55 -6.21
N ALA A 121 -21.08 49.31 -5.78
CA ALA A 121 -22.44 48.78 -5.77
C ALA A 121 -23.34 49.55 -4.79
N PHE A 122 -22.81 49.90 -3.62
CA PHE A 122 -23.52 50.71 -2.63
C PHE A 122 -23.85 52.10 -3.17
N GLU A 123 -22.88 52.82 -3.76
CA GLU A 123 -23.08 54.15 -4.35
C GLU A 123 -24.13 54.13 -5.47
N ARG A 124 -24.12 53.09 -6.31
CA ARG A 124 -25.14 52.90 -7.37
C ARG A 124 -26.53 52.65 -6.80
N PHE A 125 -26.63 51.92 -5.69
CA PHE A 125 -27.92 51.59 -5.06
C PHE A 125 -28.49 52.73 -4.23
N SER A 126 -27.65 53.42 -3.45
CA SER A 126 -28.07 54.55 -2.61
C SER A 126 -28.31 55.83 -3.41
N GLY A 127 -27.68 55.95 -4.59
CA GLY A 127 -27.65 57.18 -5.38
C GLY A 127 -26.89 58.32 -4.71
N ARG A 128 -26.17 58.06 -3.61
CA ARG A 128 -25.43 59.05 -2.81
C ARG A 128 -24.05 58.53 -2.44
N LYS A 129 -23.06 59.42 -2.49
CA LYS A 129 -21.68 59.12 -2.10
C LYS A 129 -21.49 59.29 -0.59
N CYS A 130 -22.05 58.35 0.18
CA CYS A 130 -22.05 58.37 1.66
C CYS A 130 -21.42 57.13 2.28
N CYS A 131 -20.67 57.28 3.37
CA CYS A 131 -20.00 56.13 3.97
C CYS A 131 -21.05 55.15 4.52
N PRO A 132 -21.00 53.85 4.18
CA PRO A 132 -21.95 52.86 4.70
C PRO A 132 -21.98 52.73 6.22
N MET A 133 -20.88 53.08 6.91
CA MET A 133 -20.77 52.95 8.37
C MET A 133 -21.10 54.24 9.12
N CYS A 134 -20.50 55.37 8.74
CA CYS A 134 -20.69 56.63 9.46
C CYS A 134 -21.56 57.67 8.74
N ARG A 135 -22.05 57.37 7.53
CA ARG A 135 -22.90 58.23 6.71
C ARG A 135 -22.32 59.63 6.42
N ARG A 136 -21.01 59.81 6.59
CA ARG A 136 -20.32 61.07 6.28
C ARG A 136 -20.34 61.31 4.77
N GLU A 137 -20.70 62.54 4.38
CA GLU A 137 -20.72 63.07 3.02
C GLU A 137 -20.08 64.48 3.01
N PRO A 138 -19.30 64.87 1.99
CA PRO A 138 -18.65 64.01 0.99
C PRO A 138 -17.41 63.31 1.57
N TYR A 139 -17.02 62.16 1.00
CA TYR A 139 -15.73 61.53 1.26
C TYR A 139 -14.89 61.42 -0.01
N GLU A 140 -13.58 61.33 0.18
CA GLU A 140 -12.64 60.93 -0.86
C GLU A 140 -12.27 59.45 -0.72
N THR A 141 -11.85 58.84 -1.84
CA THR A 141 -11.58 57.42 -1.99
C THR A 141 -10.16 57.18 -2.47
N ARG A 142 -9.38 56.38 -1.73
CA ARG A 142 -8.04 55.94 -2.10
C ARG A 142 -7.98 54.42 -2.21
N VAL A 143 -7.42 53.90 -3.30
CA VAL A 143 -7.12 52.47 -3.41
C VAL A 143 -5.94 52.15 -2.51
N ILE A 144 -6.09 51.15 -1.65
CA ILE A 144 -5.04 50.66 -0.76
C ILE A 144 -4.78 49.17 -1.01
N HIS A 145 -3.68 48.62 -0.50
CA HIS A 145 -3.30 47.20 -0.68
C HIS A 145 -2.92 46.52 0.65
N ASP A 146 -3.33 47.10 1.77
CA ASP A 146 -2.90 46.68 3.10
C ASP A 146 -3.39 45.27 3.47
N ALA A 147 -4.65 44.93 3.17
CA ALA A 147 -5.19 43.60 3.45
C ALA A 147 -4.60 42.54 2.51
N ALA A 148 -4.29 42.89 1.26
CA ALA A 148 -3.55 42.01 0.35
C ALA A 148 -2.15 41.69 0.89
N ARG A 149 -1.45 42.69 1.44
CA ARG A 149 -0.16 42.50 2.13
C ARG A 149 -0.30 41.61 3.36
N LEU A 150 -1.31 41.86 4.21
CA LEU A 150 -1.59 41.04 5.39
C LEU A 150 -1.94 39.58 5.00
N PHE A 151 -2.73 39.39 3.96
CA PHE A 151 -3.11 38.06 3.47
C PHE A 151 -1.92 37.29 2.91
N ARG A 152 -1.04 37.95 2.13
CA ARG A 152 0.23 37.36 1.66
C ARG A 152 1.10 36.93 2.84
N ASN A 153 1.24 37.79 3.85
CA ASN A 153 1.99 37.47 5.06
C ASN A 153 1.37 36.27 5.81
N HIS A 154 0.05 36.23 5.96
CA HIS A 154 -0.65 35.12 6.59
C HIS A 154 -0.43 33.80 5.84
N CYS A 155 -0.51 33.82 4.51
CA CYS A 155 -0.21 32.66 3.67
C CYS A 155 1.25 32.21 3.83
N ALA A 156 2.20 33.15 3.80
CA ALA A 156 3.61 32.86 4.00
C ALA A 156 3.88 32.21 5.37
N VAL A 157 3.30 32.73 6.45
CA VAL A 157 3.42 32.16 7.80
C VAL A 157 2.87 30.73 7.83
N ARG A 158 1.71 30.47 7.20
CA ARG A 158 1.12 29.12 7.14
C ARG A 158 2.02 28.13 6.39
N ILE A 159 2.53 28.51 5.22
CA ILE A 159 3.44 27.68 4.43
C ILE A 159 4.71 27.38 5.22
N GLN A 160 5.32 28.41 5.82
CA GLN A 160 6.52 28.26 6.63
C GLN A 160 6.28 27.37 7.86
N ALA A 161 5.16 27.53 8.56
CA ALA A 161 4.81 26.70 9.71
C ALA A 161 4.63 25.23 9.32
N PHE A 162 3.96 24.97 8.19
CA PHE A 162 3.80 23.61 7.67
C PHE A 162 5.14 22.97 7.31
N TRP A 163 6.01 23.71 6.62
CA TRP A 163 7.34 23.25 6.26
C TRP A 163 8.22 22.97 7.48
N ARG A 164 8.30 23.92 8.43
CA ARG A 164 9.02 23.73 9.71
C ARG A 164 8.53 22.49 10.44
N GLY A 165 7.21 22.28 10.50
CA GLY A 165 6.61 21.09 11.08
C GLY A 165 6.97 19.80 10.33
N TYR A 166 6.99 19.82 9.00
CA TYR A 166 7.40 18.67 8.19
C TYR A 166 8.86 18.29 8.44
N VAL A 167 9.78 19.27 8.43
CA VAL A 167 11.20 19.05 8.71
C VAL A 167 11.38 18.46 10.11
N ALA A 168 10.72 19.03 11.13
CA ALA A 168 10.78 18.53 12.49
C ALA A 168 10.29 17.08 12.61
N ARG A 169 9.15 16.73 11.98
CA ARG A 169 8.62 15.36 11.98
C ARG A 169 9.54 14.38 11.26
N LYS A 170 10.13 14.78 10.13
CA LYS A 170 11.08 13.94 9.37
C LYS A 170 12.33 13.65 10.21
N TRP A 171 12.88 14.69 10.85
CA TRP A 171 14.02 14.56 11.75
C TRP A 171 13.69 13.70 12.99
N TYR A 172 12.57 13.98 13.66
CA TYR A 172 12.12 13.23 14.83
C TYR A 172 11.84 11.76 14.50
N GLY A 173 11.26 11.48 13.33
CA GLY A 173 11.07 10.13 12.83
C GLY A 173 12.38 9.37 12.64
N ASN A 174 13.44 10.04 12.19
CA ASN A 174 14.77 9.44 12.11
C ASN A 174 15.35 9.16 13.50
N ILE A 175 15.30 10.14 14.41
CA ILE A 175 15.78 9.98 15.80
C ILE A 175 15.08 8.83 16.49
N ARG A 176 13.76 8.70 16.36
CA ARG A 176 13.00 7.61 16.98
C ARG A 176 13.43 6.22 16.48
N ARG A 177 14.04 6.12 15.29
CA ARG A 177 14.59 4.87 14.74
C ARG A 177 16.02 4.59 15.15
N THR A 178 16.82 5.62 15.43
CA THR A 178 18.27 5.49 15.69
C THR A 178 18.63 5.64 17.15
N VAL A 179 17.94 6.50 17.90
CA VAL A 179 18.25 6.82 19.30
C VAL A 179 17.31 6.08 20.23
N CYS A 180 17.87 5.33 21.18
CA CYS A 180 17.11 4.63 22.20
C CYS A 180 16.44 5.63 23.16
N PRO A 181 15.10 5.59 23.34
CA PRO A 181 14.41 6.44 24.32
C PRO A 181 14.85 6.14 25.77
N LYS A 182 14.81 7.17 26.64
CA LYS A 182 15.09 7.02 28.08
C LYS A 182 13.92 6.36 28.84
N ASP A 183 12.69 6.62 28.41
CA ASP A 183 11.48 6.07 29.05
C ASP A 183 11.41 4.56 28.92
N LYS A 184 11.16 3.86 30.03
CA LYS A 184 11.15 2.38 30.10
C LYS A 184 10.19 1.75 29.08
N ARG A 185 8.98 2.29 28.92
CA ARG A 185 7.95 1.77 28.00
C ARG A 185 8.33 1.98 26.53
N LEU A 186 8.86 3.14 26.18
CA LEU A 186 9.27 3.46 24.81
C LEU A 186 10.56 2.72 24.43
N ARG A 187 11.49 2.57 25.38
CA ARG A 187 12.68 1.74 25.24
C ARG A 187 12.34 0.29 24.94
N ARG A 188 11.36 -0.31 25.64
CA ARG A 188 10.90 -1.68 25.35
C ARG A 188 10.43 -1.81 23.90
N LYS A 189 9.54 -0.91 23.44
CA LYS A 189 9.03 -0.91 22.06
C LYS A 189 10.13 -0.69 21.03
N PHE A 190 11.10 0.17 21.32
CA PHE A 190 12.25 0.41 20.45
C PHE A 190 13.10 -0.85 20.29
N LEU A 191 13.45 -1.51 21.40
CA LEU A 191 14.26 -2.73 21.39
C LEU A 191 13.52 -3.89 20.71
N GLU A 192 12.22 -4.04 20.98
CA GLU A 192 11.36 -5.02 20.32
C GLU A 192 11.36 -4.83 18.79
N ALA A 193 11.16 -3.60 18.32
CA ALA A 193 11.21 -3.30 16.89
C ALA A 193 12.61 -3.58 16.28
N LYS A 194 13.68 -3.30 17.02
CA LYS A 194 15.05 -3.59 16.57
C LYS A 194 15.36 -5.09 16.55
N LEU A 195 14.87 -5.85 17.52
CA LEU A 195 14.98 -7.31 17.52
C LEU A 195 14.21 -7.93 16.37
N GLN A 196 13.01 -7.42 16.07
CA GLN A 196 12.24 -7.85 14.90
C GLN A 196 13.01 -7.58 13.61
N GLU A 197 13.57 -6.38 13.44
CA GLU A 197 14.38 -6.03 12.26
C GLU A 197 15.56 -6.99 12.07
N LEU A 198 16.27 -7.33 13.16
CA LEU A 198 17.37 -8.31 13.13
C LEU A 198 16.89 -9.74 12.88
N SER A 199 15.75 -10.13 13.46
CA SER A 199 15.17 -11.45 13.25
C SER A 199 14.73 -11.63 11.80
N ASP A 200 14.08 -10.63 11.21
CA ASP A 200 13.68 -10.64 9.82
C ASP A 200 14.92 -10.69 8.91
N ASP A 201 15.98 -9.95 9.26
CA ASP A 201 17.24 -9.97 8.53
C ASP A 201 17.95 -11.32 8.62
N PHE A 202 17.93 -11.93 9.79
CA PHE A 202 18.44 -13.27 10.02
C PHE A 202 17.65 -14.30 9.21
N VAL A 203 16.31 -14.28 9.27
CA VAL A 203 15.45 -15.17 8.47
C VAL A 203 15.75 -15.00 6.98
N ARG A 204 15.89 -13.76 6.48
CA ARG A 204 16.26 -13.52 5.07
C ARG A 204 17.62 -14.13 4.72
N ARG A 205 18.62 -14.05 5.60
CA ARG A 205 19.96 -14.63 5.37
C ARG A 205 19.98 -16.15 5.54
N CYS A 206 19.13 -16.69 6.41
CA CYS A 206 19.04 -18.11 6.73
C CYS A 206 18.06 -18.88 5.85
N HIS A 207 17.30 -18.20 5.00
CA HIS A 207 16.58 -18.80 3.87
C HIS A 207 17.58 -19.35 2.84
N THR A 208 18.39 -20.31 3.27
CA THR A 208 18.99 -21.30 2.38
C THR A 208 17.86 -21.99 1.65
N ASP A 209 18.07 -22.25 0.36
CA ASP A 209 17.03 -22.63 -0.59
C ASP A 209 16.56 -24.07 -0.36
N ALA A 210 15.96 -24.33 0.80
CA ALA A 210 15.42 -25.62 1.20
C ALA A 210 14.34 -26.07 0.20
N GLU A 211 13.58 -25.12 -0.33
CA GLU A 211 12.60 -25.38 -1.38
C GLU A 211 13.26 -25.81 -2.70
N ALA A 212 14.36 -25.17 -3.16
CA ALA A 212 15.08 -25.69 -4.32
C ALA A 212 15.73 -27.05 -4.05
N PHE A 213 16.26 -27.29 -2.86
CA PHE A 213 16.83 -28.60 -2.50
C PHE A 213 15.76 -29.71 -2.53
N LEU A 214 14.58 -29.47 -1.94
CA LEU A 214 13.47 -30.43 -1.96
C LEU A 214 12.94 -30.63 -3.40
N SER A 215 12.84 -29.55 -4.18
CA SER A 215 12.48 -29.61 -5.60
C SER A 215 13.46 -30.43 -6.43
N ASP A 216 14.77 -30.34 -6.13
CA ASP A 216 15.80 -31.17 -6.76
C ASP A 216 15.66 -32.65 -6.43
N ILE A 217 15.32 -32.98 -5.17
CA ILE A 217 15.00 -34.35 -4.76
C ILE A 217 13.79 -34.87 -5.52
N ASP A 218 12.69 -34.11 -5.56
CA ASP A 218 11.46 -34.52 -6.25
C ASP A 218 11.68 -34.71 -7.75
N ARG A 219 12.50 -33.85 -8.36
CA ARG A 219 12.91 -33.98 -9.77
C ARG A 219 13.71 -35.25 -10.01
N SER A 220 14.63 -35.59 -9.10
CA SER A 220 15.41 -36.83 -9.16
C SER A 220 14.52 -38.08 -9.01
N LEU A 221 13.59 -38.07 -8.05
CA LEU A 221 12.64 -39.15 -7.84
C LEU A 221 11.67 -39.31 -9.02
N SER A 222 11.18 -38.20 -9.57
CA SER A 222 10.30 -38.21 -10.75
C SER A 222 11.00 -38.79 -11.98
N SER A 223 12.27 -38.43 -12.18
CA SER A 223 13.10 -38.97 -13.26
C SER A 223 13.29 -40.49 -13.12
N SER A 224 13.58 -40.95 -11.91
CA SER A 224 13.72 -42.38 -11.58
C SER A 224 12.42 -43.14 -11.84
N ARG A 225 11.28 -42.63 -11.34
CA ARG A 225 9.95 -43.21 -11.57
C ARG A 225 9.59 -43.32 -13.05
N ARG A 226 10.01 -42.35 -13.88
CA ARG A 226 9.79 -42.39 -15.33
C ARG A 226 10.51 -43.57 -15.99
N VAL A 227 11.74 -43.87 -15.58
CA VAL A 227 12.50 -45.02 -16.08
C VAL A 227 11.80 -46.33 -15.70
N PHE A 228 11.35 -46.47 -14.45
CA PHE A 228 10.60 -47.66 -14.02
C PHE A 228 9.31 -47.86 -14.83
N ARG A 229 8.54 -46.79 -15.07
CA ARG A 229 7.33 -46.87 -15.92
C ARG A 229 7.62 -47.29 -17.36
N LEU A 230 8.75 -46.86 -17.94
CA LEU A 230 9.15 -47.27 -19.29
C LEU A 230 9.49 -48.76 -19.35
N LEU A 231 10.17 -49.28 -18.32
CA LEU A 231 10.46 -50.71 -18.20
C LEU A 231 9.17 -51.53 -18.03
N GLU A 232 8.23 -51.06 -17.21
CA GLU A 232 6.92 -51.69 -17.05
C GLU A 232 6.09 -51.66 -18.34
N ARG A 233 6.14 -50.57 -19.11
CA ARG A 233 5.43 -50.45 -20.39
C ARG A 233 5.98 -51.40 -21.45
N LYS A 234 7.30 -51.65 -21.47
CA LYS A 234 7.92 -52.68 -22.33
C LYS A 234 7.52 -54.10 -21.92
N LYS A 235 7.10 -54.29 -20.66
CA LYS A 235 6.61 -55.56 -20.11
C LYS A 235 5.10 -55.74 -20.32
N HIS A 236 4.56 -55.27 -21.45
CA HIS A 236 3.17 -55.54 -21.83
C HIS A 236 3.03 -57.05 -22.11
N VAL A 237 2.37 -57.76 -21.21
CA VAL A 237 2.04 -59.17 -21.37
C VAL A 237 0.91 -59.24 -22.40
N ALA A 238 1.13 -59.90 -23.54
CA ALA A 238 0.07 -60.18 -24.50
C ALA A 238 -1.00 -61.09 -23.86
N GLU A 239 -2.26 -60.97 -24.30
CA GLU A 239 -3.34 -61.83 -23.82
C GLU A 239 -3.01 -63.31 -24.11
N PRO A 240 -3.00 -64.20 -23.10
CA PRO A 240 -2.65 -65.61 -23.32
C PRO A 240 -3.68 -66.30 -24.21
N ARG A 241 -3.23 -67.14 -25.15
CA ARG A 241 -4.14 -67.96 -25.99
C ARG A 241 -4.80 -69.04 -25.15
N GLU A 242 -5.87 -69.66 -25.65
CA GLU A 242 -6.58 -70.73 -24.96
C GLU A 242 -5.67 -71.92 -24.58
N ASP A 243 -4.69 -72.26 -25.42
CA ASP A 243 -3.70 -73.31 -25.11
C ASP A 243 -2.77 -72.92 -23.96
N ASP A 244 -2.44 -71.62 -23.84
CA ASP A 244 -1.65 -71.10 -22.72
C ASP A 244 -2.44 -71.19 -21.41
N TRP A 245 -3.74 -70.89 -21.44
CA TRP A 245 -4.61 -71.04 -20.27
C TRP A 245 -4.71 -72.49 -19.81
N ARG A 246 -4.80 -73.47 -20.72
CA ARG A 246 -4.78 -74.90 -20.38
C ARG A 246 -3.47 -75.30 -19.69
N ARG A 247 -2.34 -74.79 -20.18
CA ARG A 247 -1.01 -75.02 -19.58
C ARG A 247 -0.87 -74.36 -18.21
N ILE A 248 -1.37 -73.13 -18.04
CA ILE A 248 -1.35 -72.42 -16.75
C ILE A 248 -2.23 -73.17 -15.75
N GLN A 249 -3.42 -73.64 -16.17
CA GLN A 249 -4.31 -74.42 -15.33
C GLN A 249 -3.66 -75.74 -14.87
N SER A 250 -3.02 -76.48 -15.78
CA SER A 250 -2.33 -77.73 -15.41
C SER A 250 -1.17 -77.49 -14.42
N GLN A 251 -0.44 -76.38 -14.56
CA GLN A 251 0.62 -76.01 -13.62
C GLN A 251 0.10 -75.72 -12.22
N VAL A 252 -1.07 -75.07 -12.12
CA VAL A 252 -1.68 -74.73 -10.85
C VAL A 252 -2.25 -75.96 -10.16
N THR A 253 -2.87 -76.88 -10.91
CA THR A 253 -3.33 -78.18 -10.39
C THR A 253 -2.15 -79.01 -9.86
N GLN A 254 -1.00 -78.99 -10.54
CA GLN A 254 0.22 -79.68 -10.06
C GLN A 254 0.82 -79.06 -8.79
N ARG A 255 0.69 -77.74 -8.60
CA ARG A 255 1.22 -77.04 -7.42
C ARG A 255 0.33 -77.17 -6.18
N GLY A 256 -0.91 -77.63 -6.33
CA GLY A 256 -1.82 -77.83 -5.19
C GLY A 256 -2.11 -76.55 -4.40
N ALA A 257 -2.29 -75.41 -5.08
CA ALA A 257 -2.62 -74.14 -4.43
C ALA A 257 -4.10 -74.15 -3.98
N GLY A 258 -4.34 -74.67 -2.77
CA GLY A 258 -5.67 -74.92 -2.23
C GLY A 258 -6.36 -73.73 -1.55
N ASP A 259 -5.64 -72.65 -1.20
CA ASP A 259 -6.18 -71.51 -0.46
C ASP A 259 -6.02 -70.17 -1.19
N CYS A 260 -7.00 -69.28 -1.04
CA CYS A 260 -6.94 -67.92 -1.57
C CYS A 260 -5.96 -67.08 -0.75
N PRO A 261 -4.90 -66.51 -1.34
CA PRO A 261 -3.90 -65.73 -0.60
C PRO A 261 -4.39 -64.41 0.00
N ILE A 262 -5.55 -63.89 -0.44
CA ILE A 262 -6.11 -62.62 0.05
C ILE A 262 -6.92 -62.84 1.34
N CYS A 263 -7.75 -63.89 1.38
CA CYS A 263 -8.64 -64.18 2.51
C CYS A 263 -8.26 -65.46 3.29
N LEU A 264 -7.17 -66.12 2.89
CA LEU A 264 -6.62 -67.33 3.51
C LEU A 264 -7.63 -68.48 3.64
N THR A 265 -8.59 -68.56 2.72
CA THR A 265 -9.68 -69.56 2.73
C THR A 265 -9.63 -70.44 1.49
N ALA A 266 -10.00 -71.73 1.62
CA ALA A 266 -9.96 -72.72 0.55
C ALA A 266 -10.66 -72.27 -0.76
N LEU A 267 -10.01 -72.58 -1.88
CA LEU A 267 -10.48 -72.40 -3.25
C LEU A 267 -11.23 -73.67 -3.71
N CYS A 268 -12.26 -73.50 -4.54
CA CYS A 268 -12.96 -74.66 -5.11
C CYS A 268 -12.08 -75.34 -6.15
N ASP A 269 -11.96 -76.66 -6.06
CA ASP A 269 -11.10 -77.47 -6.91
C ASP A 269 -11.73 -77.62 -8.32
N PRO A 270 -11.06 -77.22 -9.43
CA PRO A 270 -11.63 -77.27 -10.77
C PRO A 270 -11.95 -78.68 -11.30
N GLY A 271 -11.52 -79.74 -10.61
CA GLY A 271 -11.69 -81.14 -11.01
C GLY A 271 -12.67 -81.96 -10.16
N ALA A 272 -13.34 -81.37 -9.17
CA ALA A 272 -14.20 -82.12 -8.26
C ALA A 272 -15.59 -82.38 -8.88
N THR A 273 -15.94 -83.66 -9.08
CA THR A 273 -17.30 -84.10 -9.34
C THR A 273 -18.21 -83.75 -8.15
N PRO A 274 -19.48 -83.37 -8.36
CA PRO A 274 -20.38 -82.97 -7.28
C PRO A 274 -20.88 -84.23 -6.56
N GLY A 275 -20.03 -84.84 -5.75
CA GLY A 275 -20.38 -86.02 -4.99
C GLY A 275 -19.31 -86.33 -3.95
N SER A 276 -19.71 -86.32 -2.68
CA SER A 276 -18.94 -86.79 -1.52
C SER A 276 -17.81 -85.91 -1.00
N SER A 277 -18.16 -84.95 -0.14
CA SER A 277 -17.70 -84.95 1.26
C SER A 277 -18.28 -83.75 2.00
N GLY A 278 -18.86 -84.01 3.17
CA GLY A 278 -19.52 -82.99 3.99
C GLY A 278 -18.52 -82.09 4.68
N PHE A 279 -18.20 -80.94 4.10
CA PHE A 279 -17.65 -79.80 4.83
C PHE A 279 -18.23 -78.47 4.31
N LYS A 280 -18.93 -77.78 5.21
CA LYS A 280 -19.31 -76.35 5.25
C LYS A 280 -20.15 -75.78 4.08
N LEU A 281 -21.41 -75.52 4.43
CA LEU A 281 -22.49 -74.83 3.68
C LEU A 281 -22.16 -73.43 3.10
N HIS A 282 -20.94 -72.89 3.32
CA HIS A 282 -20.51 -71.58 2.84
C HIS A 282 -19.61 -71.63 1.58
N GLN A 283 -19.23 -72.81 1.11
CA GLN A 283 -18.31 -72.96 -0.04
C GLN A 283 -19.04 -73.08 -1.40
N ARG A 284 -20.38 -73.17 -1.41
CA ARG A 284 -21.16 -73.53 -2.60
C ARG A 284 -21.37 -72.43 -3.65
N GLY A 285 -20.60 -71.34 -3.64
CA GLY A 285 -20.82 -70.24 -4.58
C GLY A 285 -19.66 -69.29 -4.85
N ARG A 286 -18.46 -69.54 -4.30
CA ARG A 286 -17.31 -68.65 -4.53
C ARG A 286 -16.53 -69.13 -5.76
N ARG A 287 -16.78 -68.49 -6.89
CA ARG A 287 -16.03 -68.73 -8.14
C ARG A 287 -14.55 -68.40 -7.94
N SER A 288 -13.69 -69.26 -8.48
CA SER A 288 -12.25 -69.05 -8.47
C SER A 288 -11.82 -68.32 -9.75
N VAL A 289 -10.82 -67.46 -9.64
CA VAL A 289 -10.25 -66.72 -10.77
C VAL A 289 -8.78 -67.06 -10.88
N LEU A 290 -8.37 -67.49 -12.07
CA LEU A 290 -6.99 -67.74 -12.42
C LEU A 290 -6.39 -66.53 -13.13
N LEU A 291 -5.23 -66.11 -12.65
CA LEU A 291 -4.45 -65.05 -13.27
C LEU A 291 -3.41 -65.63 -14.25
N SER A 292 -3.09 -64.88 -15.30
CA SER A 292 -2.06 -65.25 -16.28
C SER A 292 -0.66 -65.43 -15.68
N CYS A 293 -0.44 -64.94 -14.46
CA CYS A 293 0.76 -65.17 -13.67
C CYS A 293 0.73 -66.46 -12.83
N SER A 294 -0.17 -67.41 -13.13
CA SER A 294 -0.34 -68.71 -12.45
C SER A 294 -0.77 -68.64 -10.97
N HIS A 295 -1.49 -67.59 -10.57
CA HIS A 295 -2.02 -67.44 -9.22
C HIS A 295 -3.56 -67.51 -9.21
N LEU A 296 -4.12 -68.13 -8.17
CA LEU A 296 -5.57 -68.29 -7.98
C LEU A 296 -6.09 -67.45 -6.82
N PHE A 297 -7.28 -66.88 -7.00
CA PHE A 297 -7.99 -66.11 -5.97
C PHE A 297 -9.49 -66.38 -6.03
N HIS A 298 -10.24 -66.11 -4.96
CA HIS A 298 -11.69 -65.96 -5.09
C HIS A 298 -12.01 -64.71 -5.90
N GLN A 299 -13.01 -64.79 -6.77
CA GLN A 299 -13.46 -63.67 -7.59
C GLN A 299 -13.72 -62.41 -6.74
N VAL A 300 -14.49 -62.56 -5.65
CA VAL A 300 -14.84 -61.45 -4.76
C VAL A 300 -13.61 -60.82 -4.09
N CYS A 301 -12.63 -61.63 -3.71
CA CYS A 301 -11.41 -61.12 -3.07
C CYS A 301 -10.53 -60.34 -4.04
N LEU A 302 -10.41 -60.82 -5.27
CA LEU A 302 -9.67 -60.13 -6.32
C LEU A 302 -10.40 -58.84 -6.73
N ASP A 303 -11.72 -58.88 -6.92
CA ASP A 303 -12.50 -57.70 -7.30
C ASP A 303 -12.46 -56.62 -6.19
N ALA A 304 -12.49 -57.00 -4.91
CA ALA A 304 -12.32 -56.06 -3.80
C ALA A 304 -10.92 -55.43 -3.78
N PHE A 305 -9.88 -56.21 -4.09
CA PHE A 305 -8.53 -55.70 -4.22
C PHE A 305 -8.40 -54.73 -5.40
N GLU A 306 -8.96 -55.08 -6.56
CA GLU A 306 -8.99 -54.21 -7.75
C GLU A 306 -9.74 -52.90 -7.47
N ALA A 307 -10.83 -52.92 -6.71
CA ALA A 307 -11.59 -51.73 -6.33
C ALA A 307 -10.82 -50.79 -5.38
N PHE A 308 -9.91 -51.33 -4.56
CA PHE A 308 -9.10 -50.54 -3.64
C PHE A 308 -7.88 -49.89 -4.32
N VAL A 309 -7.38 -50.50 -5.40
CA VAL A 309 -6.21 -49.97 -6.14
C VAL A 309 -6.68 -48.91 -7.13
N ALA A 310 -6.33 -47.64 -6.89
CA ALA A 310 -6.68 -46.51 -7.75
C ALA A 310 -6.00 -46.52 -9.14
N ASP A 311 -5.16 -47.53 -9.42
CA ASP A 311 -4.36 -47.61 -10.64
C ASP A 311 -5.14 -48.31 -11.77
N ARG A 312 -5.08 -47.78 -13.00
CA ARG A 312 -5.88 -48.28 -14.15
C ARG A 312 -5.50 -49.68 -14.64
N SER A 313 -4.46 -50.28 -14.06
CA SER A 313 -4.05 -51.66 -14.33
C SER A 313 -3.68 -52.37 -13.02
N PRO A 314 -4.57 -53.17 -12.43
CA PRO A 314 -4.27 -53.86 -11.18
C PRO A 314 -3.12 -54.87 -11.38
N ALA A 315 -2.17 -54.87 -10.44
CA ALA A 315 -1.07 -55.81 -10.39
C ALA A 315 -1.41 -56.99 -9.47
N CYS A 316 -0.88 -58.18 -9.75
CA CYS A 316 -1.18 -59.36 -8.94
C CYS A 316 -0.76 -59.13 -7.48
N PRO A 317 -1.62 -59.38 -6.48
CA PRO A 317 -1.27 -59.17 -5.07
C PRO A 317 -0.01 -59.92 -4.61
N LEU A 318 0.28 -61.08 -5.21
CA LEU A 318 1.43 -61.92 -4.85
C LEU A 318 2.71 -61.53 -5.57
N CYS A 319 2.68 -61.48 -6.89
CA CYS A 319 3.89 -61.31 -7.70
C CYS A 319 4.04 -59.91 -8.32
N ARG A 320 3.10 -58.99 -8.03
CA ARG A 320 3.03 -57.61 -8.55
C ARG A 320 3.13 -57.49 -10.06
N SER A 321 2.92 -58.60 -10.77
CA SER A 321 2.95 -58.64 -12.23
C SER A 321 1.58 -58.27 -12.78
N ARG A 322 1.54 -57.58 -13.91
CA ARG A 322 0.31 -57.39 -14.69
C ARG A 322 -0.25 -58.74 -15.10
N TYR A 323 -1.57 -58.87 -15.06
CA TYR A 323 -2.24 -60.14 -15.32
C TYR A 323 -3.49 -59.97 -16.19
N HIS A 324 -3.83 -61.04 -16.90
CA HIS A 324 -5.19 -61.27 -17.41
C HIS A 324 -5.89 -62.23 -16.45
N LYS A 325 -7.22 -62.17 -16.36
CA LYS A 325 -8.01 -63.02 -15.46
C LYS A 325 -8.97 -63.91 -16.24
N LYS A 326 -9.05 -65.18 -15.87
CA LYS A 326 -9.99 -66.17 -16.42
C LYS A 326 -10.76 -66.81 -15.28
N LEU A 327 -12.09 -66.85 -15.40
CA LEU A 327 -12.97 -67.54 -14.45
C LEU A 327 -12.84 -69.05 -14.65
N ILE A 328 -12.76 -69.79 -13.55
CA ILE A 328 -12.69 -71.26 -13.52
C ILE A 328 -13.81 -71.81 -12.65
#